data_AF-A0A0M7B6I0-F1
#
_entry.id   AF-A0A0M7B6I0-F1
#
_cell.length_a   1.000
_cell.length_b   1.000
_cell.length_c   1.000
_cell.angle_alpha   90.00
_cell.angle_beta   90.00
_cell.angle_gamma   90.00
#
_symmetry.space_group_name_H-M   'P 1'
#
loop_
_entity.id
_entity.type
_entity.pdbx_description
1 polymer ?
#
loop_
_entity_poly.entity_id
_entity_poly.type
_entity_poly.pdbx_seq_one_letter_code
_entity_poly.pdbx_strand_id
1 'polypeptide(L)'
;MANLMAESRRDWVLRVSDSPEFLDVEPEAAVRLDGAGRVLGYTRTARRLFPEGAPILGQRIDTVLGLTVDDLPDLMRDRPPEDRIIEMQDGGAIFGHAIAPQAPRTPPREARSGGALAGLAGGDPAMTQVLAQAAKLARSSVPLLLTGETGTGKTRLAGGHTAGTVLGLLNLNCAGLTRAALREACHKVSEPTTRLLRRFEELPEDVADTLAALLDGNGCLRPVSTSCDAPWGYCPSGWCRRPRAKPLA
;
A
#
# COMPACT_ATOMS: atom_id res chain seq x y z
N MET A 1 26.82 3.40 6.03
CA MET A 1 25.45 3.83 5.62
C MET A 1 25.45 4.96 4.57
N ALA A 2 26.30 5.99 4.72
CA ALA A 2 26.25 7.21 3.91
C ALA A 2 26.24 7.00 2.38
N ASN A 3 27.04 6.06 1.85
CA ASN A 3 27.11 5.82 0.40
C ASN A 3 25.81 5.19 -0.16
N LEU A 4 25.16 4.29 0.59
CA LEU A 4 23.88 3.68 0.20
C LEU A 4 22.76 4.73 0.10
N MET A 5 22.79 5.72 0.98
CA MET A 5 21.79 6.81 1.03
C MET A 5 22.04 7.89 -0.03
N ALA A 6 23.31 8.08 -0.45
CA ALA A 6 23.67 9.07 -1.45
C ALA A 6 23.25 8.66 -2.87
N GLU A 7 23.25 7.36 -3.16
CA GLU A 7 22.91 6.79 -4.48
C GLU A 7 21.40 6.53 -4.66
N SER A 8 20.58 6.61 -3.61
CA SER A 8 19.20 6.14 -3.60
C SER A 8 18.15 7.18 -4.01
N ARG A 9 18.49 8.22 -4.76
CA ARG A 9 17.54 9.33 -5.04
C ARG A 9 16.25 8.86 -5.73
N ARG A 10 16.31 7.75 -6.47
CA ARG A 10 15.17 7.16 -7.19
C ARG A 10 14.66 5.86 -6.60
N ASP A 11 15.25 5.44 -5.47
CA ASP A 11 15.02 4.13 -4.89
C ASP A 11 14.40 4.27 -3.52
N TRP A 12 13.61 3.27 -3.14
CA TRP A 12 13.17 3.15 -1.76
C TRP A 12 14.36 2.77 -0.89
N VAL A 13 14.36 3.28 0.34
CA VAL A 13 15.30 2.82 1.36
C VAL A 13 14.52 2.36 2.58
N LEU A 14 14.68 1.10 2.94
CA LEU A 14 14.14 0.51 4.14
C LEU A 14 15.24 0.40 5.19
N ARG A 15 15.11 1.16 6.27
CA ARG A 15 15.93 1.05 7.48
C ARG A 15 15.25 0.10 8.45
N VAL A 16 16.02 -0.72 9.14
CA VAL A 16 15.46 -1.62 10.17
C VAL A 16 16.30 -1.61 11.43
N SER A 17 15.63 -1.87 12.55
CA SER A 17 16.18 -1.92 13.90
C SER A 17 15.39 -2.93 14.73
N ASP A 18 16.01 -3.55 15.72
CA ASP A 18 15.34 -4.37 16.74
C ASP A 18 14.60 -3.52 17.78
N SER A 19 15.05 -2.28 17.98
CA SER A 19 14.47 -1.31 18.91
C SER A 19 13.95 -0.05 18.18
N PRO A 20 12.77 0.48 18.56
CA PRO A 20 12.13 1.62 17.90
C PRO A 20 12.87 2.94 18.15
N GLU A 21 13.53 3.09 19.31
CA GLU A 21 14.28 4.31 19.68
C GLU A 21 15.49 4.60 18.77
N PHE A 22 16.11 3.57 18.19
CA PHE A 22 17.28 3.73 17.32
C PHE A 22 16.91 3.90 15.84
N LEU A 23 15.68 3.58 15.46
CA LEU A 23 15.24 3.51 14.07
C LEU A 23 15.44 4.81 13.28
N ASP A 24 15.17 5.96 13.92
CA ASP A 24 15.25 7.28 13.29
C ASP A 24 16.61 7.98 13.49
N VAL A 25 17.46 7.47 14.40
CA VAL A 25 18.75 8.10 14.77
C VAL A 25 19.94 7.32 14.20
N GLU A 26 20.03 6.02 14.50
CA GLU A 26 21.09 5.13 14.04
C GLU A 26 20.51 3.75 13.74
N PRO A 27 19.91 3.56 12.55
CA PRO A 27 19.33 2.28 12.19
C PRO A 27 20.43 1.22 12.01
N GLU A 28 20.20 0.02 12.56
CA GLU A 28 21.18 -1.07 12.56
C GLU A 28 21.49 -1.60 11.15
N ALA A 29 20.46 -1.66 10.31
CA ALA A 29 20.54 -2.19 8.96
C ALA A 29 19.73 -1.35 7.97
N ALA A 30 20.13 -1.38 6.70
CA ALA A 30 19.34 -0.77 5.63
C ALA A 30 19.43 -1.58 4.32
N VAL A 31 18.33 -1.55 3.58
CA VAL A 31 18.14 -2.18 2.28
C VAL A 31 17.60 -1.14 1.31
N ARG A 32 18.18 -1.06 0.11
CA ARG A 32 17.71 -0.22 -0.99
C ARG A 32 16.88 -1.07 -1.94
N LEU A 33 15.70 -0.59 -2.31
CA LEU A 33 14.72 -1.31 -3.12
C LEU A 33 14.33 -0.51 -4.35
N ASP A 34 14.11 -1.19 -5.48
CA ASP A 34 13.49 -0.58 -6.65
C ASP A 34 11.97 -0.37 -6.47
N GLY A 35 11.30 0.15 -7.50
CA GLY A 35 9.85 0.37 -7.48
C GLY A 35 9.02 -0.92 -7.40
N ALA A 36 9.60 -2.09 -7.70
CA ALA A 36 8.95 -3.39 -7.61
C ALA A 36 9.28 -4.15 -6.32
N GLY A 37 10.12 -3.57 -5.44
CA GLY A 37 10.55 -4.19 -4.19
C GLY A 37 11.75 -5.12 -4.31
N ARG A 38 12.53 -5.05 -5.40
CA ARG A 38 13.77 -5.83 -5.55
C ARG A 38 14.94 -5.14 -4.88
N VAL A 39 15.82 -5.92 -4.25
CA VAL A 39 16.99 -5.41 -3.54
C VAL A 39 18.06 -4.92 -4.52
N LEU A 40 18.36 -3.63 -4.48
CA LEU A 40 19.41 -2.97 -5.27
C LEU A 40 20.72 -2.78 -4.49
N GLY A 41 20.68 -2.92 -3.17
CA GLY A 41 21.84 -2.75 -2.30
C GLY A 41 21.43 -2.93 -0.84
N TYR A 42 22.39 -3.25 0.03
CA TYR A 42 22.14 -3.49 1.44
C TYR A 42 23.39 -3.22 2.26
N THR A 43 23.23 -2.94 3.55
CA THR A 43 24.37 -2.84 4.47
C THR A 43 24.78 -4.21 4.98
N ARG A 44 26.04 -4.37 5.41
CA ARG A 44 26.55 -5.65 5.93
C ARG A 44 25.64 -6.26 7.00
N THR A 45 25.14 -5.44 7.92
CA THR A 45 24.22 -5.87 8.99
C THR A 45 22.88 -6.38 8.44
N ALA A 46 22.39 -5.83 7.33
CA ALA A 46 21.14 -6.28 6.70
C ALA A 46 21.20 -7.72 6.19
N ARG A 47 22.39 -8.32 6.09
CA ARG A 47 22.56 -9.75 5.74
C ARG A 47 21.78 -10.67 6.69
N ARG A 48 21.63 -10.28 7.96
CA ARG A 48 20.88 -11.04 8.97
C ARG A 48 19.40 -11.25 8.65
N LEU A 49 18.84 -10.42 7.77
CA LEU A 49 17.43 -10.50 7.35
C LEU A 49 17.20 -11.58 6.28
N PHE A 50 18.26 -12.14 5.71
CA PHE A 50 18.18 -13.06 4.59
C PHE A 50 18.77 -14.42 4.98
N PRO A 51 18.30 -15.53 4.39
CA PRO A 51 18.87 -16.85 4.61
C PRO A 51 20.38 -16.88 4.33
N GLU A 52 21.13 -17.64 5.13
CA GLU A 52 22.57 -17.79 4.94
C GLU A 52 22.91 -18.33 3.55
N GLY A 53 23.95 -17.77 2.92
CA GLY A 53 24.40 -18.18 1.59
C GLY A 53 23.50 -17.76 0.42
N ALA A 54 22.26 -17.29 0.65
CA ALA A 54 21.35 -16.91 -0.43
C ALA A 54 21.82 -15.63 -1.17
N PRO A 55 21.57 -15.51 -2.48
CA PRO A 55 21.76 -14.24 -3.19
C PRO A 55 20.76 -13.19 -2.66
N ILE A 56 21.22 -11.96 -2.39
CA ILE A 56 20.34 -10.87 -1.92
C ILE A 56 19.94 -9.95 -3.07
N LEU A 57 20.92 -9.51 -3.86
CA LEU A 57 20.68 -8.54 -4.92
C LEU A 57 19.72 -9.12 -5.97
N GLY A 58 18.74 -8.31 -6.38
CA GLY A 58 17.70 -8.69 -7.34
C GLY A 58 16.55 -9.51 -6.77
N GLN A 59 16.69 -10.06 -5.55
CA GLN A 59 15.58 -10.75 -4.87
C GLN A 59 14.53 -9.76 -4.42
N ARG A 60 13.28 -10.21 -4.36
CA ARG A 60 12.20 -9.38 -3.83
C ARG A 60 12.18 -9.43 -2.31
N ILE A 61 11.91 -8.30 -1.67
CA ILE A 61 11.94 -8.17 -0.21
C ILE A 61 10.84 -8.99 0.50
N ASP A 62 9.73 -9.23 -0.18
CA ASP A 62 8.60 -10.05 0.30
C ASP A 62 8.93 -11.55 0.42
N THR A 63 10.07 -11.97 -0.15
CA THR A 63 10.57 -13.35 0.00
C THR A 63 11.26 -13.62 1.33
N VAL A 64 11.52 -12.58 2.13
CA VAL A 64 12.20 -12.70 3.44
C VAL A 64 11.49 -11.93 4.56
N LEU A 65 10.74 -10.89 4.21
CA LEU A 65 9.92 -10.11 5.14
C LEU A 65 8.44 -10.27 4.75
N GLY A 66 7.53 -10.19 5.70
CA GLY A 66 6.08 -10.13 5.48
C GLY A 66 5.60 -8.81 4.87
N LEU A 67 6.44 -8.17 4.05
CA LEU A 67 6.31 -6.79 3.60
C LEU A 67 6.54 -6.68 2.09
N THR A 68 5.65 -5.99 1.39
CA THR A 68 5.84 -5.64 -0.03
C THR A 68 6.24 -4.17 -0.20
N VAL A 69 6.65 -3.77 -1.42
CA VAL A 69 6.92 -2.35 -1.74
C VAL A 69 5.68 -1.47 -1.57
N ASP A 70 4.48 -2.03 -1.79
CA ASP A 70 3.21 -1.32 -1.67
C ASP A 70 2.84 -1.02 -0.20
N ASP A 71 3.51 -1.68 0.76
CA ASP A 71 3.34 -1.53 2.21
C ASP A 71 4.34 -0.53 2.84
N LEU A 72 5.44 -0.22 2.15
CA LEU A 72 6.46 0.74 2.62
C LEU A 72 5.90 2.11 3.06
N PRO A 73 4.84 2.68 2.45
CA PRO A 73 4.25 3.92 2.93
C PRO A 73 3.81 3.90 4.39
N ASP A 74 3.45 2.74 4.96
CA ASP A 74 3.03 2.66 6.37
C ASP A 74 4.20 2.70 7.35
N LEU A 75 5.44 2.54 6.85
CA LEU A 75 6.68 2.61 7.62
C LEU A 75 7.33 4.00 7.53
N MET A 76 6.64 4.97 6.94
CA MET A 76 7.14 6.33 6.80
C MET A 76 6.97 7.14 8.11
N ARG A 77 7.57 8.34 8.13
CA ARG A 77 7.72 9.13 9.35
C ARG A 77 6.41 9.64 9.95
N ASP A 78 5.31 9.56 9.21
CA ASP A 78 3.97 9.98 9.62
C ASP A 78 3.32 9.04 10.63
N ARG A 79 3.87 7.84 10.84
CA ARG A 79 3.44 6.89 11.88
C ARG A 79 4.38 6.89 13.08
N PRO A 80 3.90 6.66 14.31
CA PRO A 80 4.78 6.43 15.47
C PRO A 80 5.73 5.25 15.21
N PRO A 81 7.02 5.29 15.61
CA PRO A 81 7.97 4.20 15.41
C PRO A 81 7.47 2.84 15.93
N GLU A 82 6.75 2.84 17.06
CA GLU A 82 6.15 1.65 17.67
C GLU A 82 5.09 0.96 16.81
N ASP A 83 4.46 1.68 15.88
CA ASP A 83 3.47 1.13 14.95
C ASP A 83 4.11 0.61 13.65
N ARG A 84 5.40 0.88 13.42
CA ARG A 84 6.11 0.54 12.18
C ARG A 84 6.77 -0.84 12.26
N ILE A 85 5.97 -1.86 12.54
CA ILE A 85 6.43 -3.24 12.74
C ILE A 85 6.45 -3.98 11.39
N ILE A 86 7.50 -4.76 11.18
CA ILE A 86 7.64 -5.68 10.05
C ILE A 86 7.74 -7.10 10.60
N GLU A 87 6.82 -7.94 10.18
CA GLU A 87 6.87 -9.38 10.46
C GLU A 87 7.96 -10.05 9.61
N MET A 88 8.71 -10.95 10.21
CA MET A 88 9.71 -11.78 9.55
C MET A 88 9.12 -13.16 9.28
N GLN A 89 9.62 -13.84 8.24
CA GLN A 89 9.13 -15.18 7.89
C GLN A 89 9.43 -16.27 8.92
N ASP A 90 10.41 -16.03 9.79
CA ASP A 90 10.76 -16.91 10.92
C ASP A 90 9.86 -16.69 12.16
N GLY A 91 8.85 -15.84 12.06
CA GLY A 91 7.94 -15.50 13.16
C GLY A 91 8.45 -14.39 14.08
N GLY A 92 9.63 -13.81 13.79
CA GLY A 92 10.13 -12.62 14.46
C GLY A 92 9.45 -11.33 13.99
N ALA A 93 9.74 -10.23 14.68
CA ALA A 93 9.32 -8.89 14.28
C ALA A 93 10.46 -7.89 14.47
N ILE A 94 10.55 -6.92 13.56
CA ILE A 94 11.53 -5.82 13.60
C ILE A 94 10.85 -4.49 13.31
N PHE A 95 11.46 -3.39 13.72
CA PHE A 95 10.96 -2.06 13.39
C PHE A 95 11.54 -1.57 12.06
N GLY A 96 10.71 -0.90 11.27
CA GLY A 96 11.02 -0.45 9.92
C GLY A 96 10.82 1.05 9.73
N HIS A 97 11.74 1.70 9.03
CA HIS A 97 11.55 3.06 8.55
C HIS A 97 11.83 3.15 7.05
N ALA A 98 10.77 3.45 6.29
CA ALA A 98 10.86 3.62 4.85
C ALA A 98 11.10 5.08 4.48
N ILE A 99 12.00 5.28 3.52
CA ILE A 99 12.25 6.56 2.87
C ILE A 99 11.85 6.42 1.41
N ALA A 100 10.88 7.23 1.01
CA ALA A 100 10.37 7.25 -0.34
C ALA A 100 11.40 7.81 -1.34
N PRO A 101 11.42 7.31 -2.58
CA PRO A 101 12.23 7.88 -3.65
C PRO A 101 11.83 9.34 -3.88
N GLN A 102 12.84 10.20 -4.07
CA GLN A 102 12.62 11.61 -4.38
C GLN A 102 12.17 11.70 -5.83
N ALA A 103 10.89 11.99 -6.07
CA ALA A 103 10.41 12.27 -7.42
C ALA A 103 11.27 13.39 -8.04
N PRO A 104 11.66 13.29 -9.33
CA PRO A 104 12.33 14.39 -10.01
C PRO A 104 11.47 15.65 -9.84
N ARG A 105 12.03 16.70 -9.22
CA ARG A 105 11.36 17.99 -9.13
C ARG A 105 11.28 18.57 -10.54
N THR A 106 10.25 18.22 -11.30
CA THR A 106 9.86 19.01 -12.46
C THR A 106 9.34 20.34 -11.89
N PRO A 107 9.81 21.51 -12.35
CA PRO A 107 9.25 22.78 -11.90
C PRO A 107 7.73 22.74 -12.09
N PRO A 108 6.93 23.25 -11.13
CA PRO A 108 5.48 23.19 -11.23
C PRO A 108 5.07 23.96 -12.48
N ARG A 109 4.67 23.26 -13.55
CA ARG A 109 3.89 23.88 -14.61
C ARG A 109 2.57 24.24 -13.96
N GLU A 110 2.28 25.53 -13.85
CA GLU A 110 1.07 26.10 -13.23
C GLU A 110 -0.10 25.14 -13.33
N ALA A 111 -0.45 24.56 -12.19
CA ALA A 111 -1.55 23.63 -12.06
C ALA A 111 -2.84 24.39 -12.33
N ARG A 112 -3.27 24.43 -13.59
CA ARG A 112 -4.66 24.69 -13.92
C ARG A 112 -5.47 23.51 -13.40
N SER A 113 -5.96 23.63 -12.16
CA SER A 113 -7.06 22.83 -11.61
C SER A 113 -6.90 21.29 -11.66
N GLY A 114 -5.69 20.77 -11.43
CA GLY A 114 -5.46 19.32 -11.32
C GLY A 114 -5.47 18.87 -9.86
N GLY A 115 -6.51 18.14 -9.43
CA GLY A 115 -6.60 17.59 -8.07
C GLY A 115 -5.45 16.62 -7.70
N ALA A 116 -5.51 15.99 -6.53
CA ALA A 116 -4.48 15.11 -5.94
C ALA A 116 -3.93 14.00 -6.87
N LEU A 117 -4.65 13.68 -7.95
CA LEU A 117 -4.32 12.68 -8.96
C LEU A 117 -3.40 13.19 -10.10
N ALA A 118 -3.34 14.50 -10.37
CA ALA A 118 -2.67 15.03 -11.56
C ALA A 118 -1.13 14.81 -11.56
N GLY A 119 -0.53 14.73 -10.37
CA GLY A 119 0.91 14.46 -10.22
C GLY A 119 1.32 12.99 -10.45
N LEU A 120 0.36 12.07 -10.64
CA LEU A 120 0.64 10.64 -10.79
C LEU A 120 0.92 10.21 -12.24
N ALA A 121 0.50 11.00 -13.23
CA ALA A 121 0.60 10.60 -14.64
C ALA A 121 2.04 10.62 -15.17
N GLY A 122 2.88 11.54 -14.68
CA GLY A 122 4.25 11.73 -15.19
C GLY A 122 4.35 12.03 -16.70
N GLY A 123 3.23 12.29 -17.39
CA GLY A 123 3.15 12.44 -18.86
C GLY A 123 2.74 11.19 -19.64
N ASP A 124 2.50 10.05 -18.97
CA ASP A 124 2.05 8.82 -19.62
C ASP A 124 0.56 8.90 -20.05
N PRO A 125 0.22 8.67 -21.34
CA PRO A 125 -1.15 8.75 -21.83
C PRO A 125 -2.09 7.70 -21.25
N ALA A 126 -1.62 6.46 -21.04
CA ALA A 126 -2.42 5.38 -20.46
C ALA A 126 -2.73 5.69 -19.00
N MET A 127 -1.75 6.17 -18.23
CA MET A 127 -1.94 6.61 -16.87
C MET A 127 -2.87 7.83 -16.80
N THR A 128 -2.77 8.75 -17.76
CA THR A 128 -3.68 9.90 -17.86
C THR A 128 -5.13 9.44 -18.02
N GLN A 129 -5.38 8.41 -18.83
CA GLN A 129 -6.71 7.82 -18.99
C GLN A 129 -7.22 7.17 -17.69
N VAL A 130 -6.37 6.40 -16.99
CA VAL A 130 -6.70 5.80 -15.69
C VAL A 130 -7.06 6.87 -14.67
N LEU A 131 -6.29 7.96 -14.60
CA LEU A 131 -6.55 9.08 -13.68
C LEU A 131 -7.84 9.83 -14.03
N ALA A 132 -8.15 9.98 -15.31
CA ALA A 132 -9.42 10.56 -15.75
C ALA A 132 -10.62 9.67 -15.36
N GLN A 133 -10.48 8.34 -15.44
CA GLN A 133 -11.49 7.39 -14.97
C GLN A 133 -11.64 7.44 -13.45
N ALA A 134 -10.54 7.44 -12.70
CA ALA A 134 -10.54 7.58 -11.24
C ALA A 134 -11.24 8.88 -10.82
N ALA A 135 -10.92 10.02 -11.45
CA ALA A 135 -11.55 11.30 -11.17
C ALA A 135 -13.08 11.29 -11.40
N LYS A 136 -13.56 10.60 -12.45
CA LYS A 136 -15.00 10.43 -12.68
C LYS A 136 -15.65 9.59 -11.58
N LEU A 137 -14.99 8.49 -11.19
CA LEU A 137 -15.48 7.57 -10.16
C LEU A 137 -15.40 8.18 -8.76
N ALA A 138 -14.53 9.16 -8.51
CA ALA A 138 -14.34 9.80 -7.21
C ALA A 138 -15.65 10.38 -6.65
N ARG A 139 -16.55 10.83 -7.52
CA ARG A 139 -17.87 11.40 -7.17
C ARG A 139 -18.97 10.35 -6.93
N SER A 140 -18.70 9.08 -7.15
CA SER A 140 -19.66 7.98 -6.94
C SER A 140 -19.45 7.30 -5.58
N SER A 141 -20.50 6.70 -5.03
CA SER A 141 -20.45 5.84 -3.84
C SER A 141 -20.09 4.38 -4.16
N VAL A 142 -19.77 4.07 -5.41
CA VAL A 142 -19.52 2.69 -5.86
C VAL A 142 -18.21 2.17 -5.25
N PRO A 143 -18.20 0.92 -4.74
CA PRO A 143 -16.98 0.18 -4.41
C PRO A 143 -15.98 0.14 -5.57
N LEU A 144 -14.70 0.34 -5.28
CA LEU A 144 -13.64 0.26 -6.29
C LEU A 144 -12.65 -0.85 -5.97
N LEU A 145 -12.23 -1.59 -6.98
CA LEU A 145 -11.11 -2.53 -6.93
C LEU A 145 -10.05 -2.07 -7.94
N LEU A 146 -8.84 -1.80 -7.47
CA LEU A 146 -7.69 -1.41 -8.27
C LEU A 146 -6.74 -2.59 -8.40
N THR A 147 -6.58 -3.12 -9.61
CA THR A 147 -5.73 -4.28 -9.88
C THR A 147 -4.45 -3.90 -10.61
N GLY A 148 -3.38 -4.64 -10.37
CA GLY A 148 -2.10 -4.50 -11.08
C GLY A 148 -0.92 -5.04 -10.28
N GLU A 149 0.22 -5.23 -10.92
CA GLU A 149 1.40 -5.82 -10.28
C GLU A 149 1.89 -5.01 -9.06
N THR A 150 2.61 -5.66 -8.15
CA THR A 150 3.27 -5.01 -7.01
C THR A 150 4.13 -3.83 -7.47
N GLY A 151 3.98 -2.65 -6.84
CA GLY A 151 4.81 -1.50 -7.17
C GLY A 151 4.36 -0.67 -8.37
N THR A 152 3.23 -1.01 -9.01
CA THR A 152 2.63 -0.20 -10.09
C THR A 152 1.94 1.09 -9.60
N GLY A 153 1.97 1.35 -8.28
CA GLY A 153 1.46 2.59 -7.69
C GLY A 153 -0.03 2.56 -7.33
N LYS A 154 -0.64 1.38 -7.24
CA LYS A 154 -2.08 1.19 -6.89
C LYS A 154 -2.47 1.88 -5.59
N THR A 155 -1.66 1.71 -4.54
CA THR A 155 -1.89 2.33 -3.23
C THR A 155 -1.85 3.85 -3.32
N ARG A 156 -0.96 4.40 -4.15
CA ARG A 156 -0.83 5.84 -4.36
C ARG A 156 -2.00 6.41 -5.16
N LEU A 157 -2.48 5.67 -6.17
CA LEU A 157 -3.69 6.01 -6.91
C LEU A 157 -4.92 6.00 -5.99
N ALA A 158 -5.06 4.99 -5.14
CA ALA A 158 -6.13 4.91 -4.15
C ALA A 158 -6.09 6.08 -3.15
N GLY A 159 -4.92 6.38 -2.59
CA GLY A 159 -4.74 7.52 -1.69
C GLY A 159 -5.10 8.86 -2.36
N GLY A 160 -4.63 9.09 -3.59
CA GLY A 160 -4.97 10.31 -4.33
C GLY A 160 -6.45 10.41 -4.72
N HIS A 161 -7.10 9.27 -4.97
CA HIS A 161 -8.54 9.18 -5.26
C HIS A 161 -9.39 9.55 -4.04
N THR A 162 -8.94 9.16 -2.85
CA THR A 162 -9.63 9.40 -1.58
C THR A 162 -9.32 10.77 -0.96
N ALA A 163 -8.15 11.36 -1.25
CA ALA A 163 -7.79 12.71 -0.81
C ALA A 163 -8.72 13.82 -1.34
N GLY A 164 -9.53 13.53 -2.36
CA GLY A 164 -10.57 14.45 -2.86
C GLY A 164 -11.89 14.41 -2.07
N THR A 165 -12.05 13.48 -1.12
CA THR A 165 -13.24 13.36 -0.27
C THR A 165 -12.93 13.81 1.15
N VAL A 166 -13.75 14.71 1.72
CA VAL A 166 -13.60 15.35 3.05
C VAL A 166 -13.67 14.36 4.23
N LEU A 167 -13.97 13.11 3.90
CA LEU A 167 -14.34 12.02 4.78
C LEU A 167 -13.12 11.12 4.87
N GLY A 168 -12.52 11.00 6.05
CA GLY A 168 -11.16 10.49 6.29
C GLY A 168 -10.76 9.18 5.55
N LEU A 169 -9.50 8.78 5.72
CA LEU A 169 -8.99 7.55 5.13
C LEU A 169 -8.58 6.58 6.25
N LEU A 170 -9.24 5.43 6.31
CA LEU A 170 -8.72 4.32 7.12
C LEU A 170 -8.09 3.32 6.17
N ASN A 171 -6.77 3.22 6.27
CA ASN A 171 -5.97 2.25 5.53
C ASN A 171 -5.85 0.97 6.35
N LEU A 172 -6.27 -0.16 5.77
CA LEU A 172 -6.20 -1.49 6.36
C LEU A 172 -5.41 -2.39 5.43
N ASN A 173 -4.38 -3.04 5.97
CA ASN A 173 -3.72 -4.15 5.31
C ASN A 173 -4.54 -5.42 5.57
N CYS A 174 -4.98 -6.11 4.51
CA CYS A 174 -5.75 -7.34 4.65
C CYS A 174 -4.88 -8.52 5.10
N ALA A 175 -3.58 -8.49 4.76
CA ALA A 175 -2.63 -9.48 5.24
C ALA A 175 -2.55 -9.42 6.78
N GLY A 176 -2.83 -10.54 7.45
CA GLY A 176 -2.81 -10.65 8.91
C GLY A 176 -3.98 -9.96 9.64
N LEU A 177 -4.98 -9.45 8.91
CA LEU A 177 -6.13 -8.78 9.52
C LEU A 177 -6.95 -9.79 10.35
N THR A 178 -7.36 -9.39 11.56
CA THR A 178 -8.23 -10.20 12.42
C THR A 178 -9.63 -9.58 12.53
N ARG A 179 -10.64 -10.40 12.86
CA ARG A 179 -12.02 -9.92 13.07
C ARG A 179 -12.12 -8.86 14.16
N ALA A 180 -11.32 -8.99 15.23
CA ALA A 180 -11.26 -8.03 16.32
C ALA A 180 -10.67 -6.70 15.86
N ALA A 181 -9.54 -6.74 15.15
CA ALA A 181 -8.89 -5.55 14.60
C ALA A 181 -9.81 -4.82 13.60
N LEU A 182 -10.49 -5.56 12.72
CA LEU A 182 -11.46 -5.00 11.77
C LEU A 182 -12.60 -4.27 12.50
N ARG A 183 -13.21 -4.90 13.52
CA ARG A 183 -14.29 -4.29 14.30
C ARG A 183 -13.83 -3.03 15.03
N GLU A 184 -12.67 -3.08 15.66
CA GLU A 184 -12.09 -1.95 16.37
C GLU A 184 -11.83 -0.76 15.42
N ALA A 185 -11.23 -1.05 14.27
CA ALA A 185 -10.94 -0.03 13.27
C ALA A 185 -12.22 0.60 12.69
N CYS A 186 -13.30 -0.18 12.56
CA CYS A 186 -14.62 0.32 12.17
C CYS A 186 -15.30 1.14 13.27
N HIS A 187 -15.18 0.74 14.54
CA HIS A 187 -15.83 1.43 15.68
C HIS A 187 -15.23 2.83 15.93
N LYS A 188 -13.94 3.02 15.66
CA LYS A 188 -13.24 4.31 15.84
C LYS A 188 -13.73 5.44 14.93
N VAL A 189 -14.63 5.15 13.98
CA VAL A 189 -14.97 6.09 12.94
C VAL A 189 -16.48 6.29 12.88
N SER A 190 -16.91 7.48 13.33
CA SER A 190 -18.32 7.85 13.44
C SER A 190 -18.88 8.54 12.18
N GLU A 191 -18.02 8.96 11.25
CA GLU A 191 -18.39 9.69 10.04
C GLU A 191 -18.29 8.80 8.78
N PRO A 192 -19.05 9.08 7.70
CA PRO A 192 -18.84 8.40 6.43
C PRO A 192 -17.37 8.56 6.05
N THR A 193 -16.67 7.48 5.71
CA THR A 193 -15.20 7.53 5.59
C THR A 193 -14.77 6.53 4.53
N THR A 194 -13.84 6.92 3.66
CA THR A 194 -13.36 5.99 2.62
C THR A 194 -12.37 5.01 3.25
N ARG A 195 -12.52 3.73 2.94
CA ARG A 195 -11.66 2.66 3.45
C ARG A 195 -10.73 2.18 2.35
N LEU A 196 -9.43 2.24 2.58
CA LEU A 196 -8.45 1.61 1.70
C LEU A 196 -8.14 0.21 2.23
N LEU A 197 -8.53 -0.82 1.49
CA LEU A 197 -8.20 -2.22 1.78
C LEU A 197 -7.05 -2.63 0.87
N ARG A 198 -5.85 -2.86 1.41
CA ARG A 198 -4.70 -3.28 0.61
C ARG A 198 -4.52 -4.79 0.63
N ARG A 199 -4.01 -5.33 -0.48
CA ARG A 199 -3.75 -6.78 -0.65
C ARG A 199 -5.02 -7.59 -0.39
N PHE A 200 -6.12 -7.19 -1.03
CA PHE A 200 -7.43 -7.80 -0.80
C PHE A 200 -7.46 -9.32 -1.06
N GLU A 201 -6.57 -9.80 -1.92
CA GLU A 201 -6.28 -11.22 -2.20
C GLU A 201 -5.83 -12.02 -0.96
N GLU A 202 -5.30 -11.34 0.06
CA GLU A 202 -4.82 -11.97 1.30
C GLU A 202 -5.82 -11.82 2.46
N LEU A 203 -7.07 -11.42 2.17
CA LEU A 203 -8.11 -11.32 3.18
C LEU A 203 -8.50 -12.72 3.70
N PRO A 204 -8.39 -12.99 5.01
CA PRO A 204 -8.81 -14.27 5.57
C PRO A 204 -10.32 -14.51 5.38
N GLU A 205 -10.72 -15.75 5.09
CA GLU A 205 -12.12 -16.10 4.81
C GLU A 205 -13.06 -15.74 5.99
N ASP A 206 -12.63 -15.95 7.23
CA ASP A 206 -13.42 -15.64 8.44
C ASP A 206 -13.61 -14.13 8.66
N VAL A 207 -12.67 -13.32 8.15
CA VAL A 207 -12.71 -11.87 8.17
C VAL A 207 -13.56 -11.34 7.03
N ALA A 208 -13.54 -11.99 5.87
CA ALA A 208 -14.35 -11.64 4.72
C ALA A 208 -15.83 -11.54 5.13
N ASP A 209 -16.43 -12.59 5.67
CA ASP A 209 -17.84 -12.57 6.08
C ASP A 209 -18.19 -11.40 7.01
N THR A 210 -17.28 -11.07 7.92
CA THR A 210 -17.44 -9.94 8.84
C THR A 210 -17.38 -8.61 8.09
N LEU A 211 -16.47 -8.46 7.13
CA LEU A 211 -16.36 -7.29 6.28
C LEU A 211 -17.59 -7.12 5.38
N ALA A 212 -18.14 -8.19 4.80
CA ALA A 212 -19.35 -8.15 3.97
C ALA A 212 -20.52 -7.60 4.78
N ALA A 213 -20.76 -8.17 5.97
CA ALA A 213 -21.81 -7.72 6.86
C ALA A 213 -21.65 -6.24 7.25
N LEU A 214 -20.42 -5.77 7.44
CA LEU A 214 -20.14 -4.36 7.75
C LEU A 214 -20.38 -3.44 6.56
N LEU A 215 -20.05 -3.85 5.34
CA LEU A 215 -20.28 -3.07 4.13
C LEU A 215 -21.77 -3.01 3.77
N ASP A 216 -22.51 -4.11 3.93
CA ASP A 216 -23.95 -4.18 3.70
C ASP A 216 -24.74 -3.39 4.76
N GLY A 217 -24.29 -3.45 6.01
CA GLY A 217 -24.95 -2.77 7.15
C GLY A 217 -24.69 -1.26 7.23
N ASN A 218 -23.60 -0.77 6.64
CA ASN A 218 -23.20 0.64 6.71
C ASN A 218 -23.15 1.29 5.32
N GLY A 219 -24.26 1.86 4.88
CA GLY A 219 -24.34 2.61 3.60
C GLY A 219 -23.43 3.84 3.49
N CYS A 220 -22.69 4.17 4.55
CA CYS A 220 -21.73 5.28 4.63
C CYS A 220 -20.27 4.84 4.36
N LEU A 221 -20.01 3.55 4.15
CA LEU A 221 -18.68 3.03 3.86
C LEU A 221 -18.48 2.86 2.37
N ARG A 222 -17.49 3.59 1.83
CA ARG A 222 -17.02 3.37 0.47
C ARG A 222 -15.70 2.61 0.51
N PRO A 223 -15.65 1.33 0.11
CA PRO A 223 -14.39 0.60 0.03
C PRO A 223 -13.67 0.91 -1.29
N VAL A 224 -12.37 1.17 -1.18
CA VAL A 224 -11.41 1.17 -2.28
C VAL A 224 -10.40 0.08 -1.95
N SER A 225 -10.35 -0.96 -2.76
CA SER A 225 -9.48 -2.11 -2.53
C SER A 225 -8.35 -2.14 -3.54
N THR A 226 -7.15 -2.58 -3.16
CA THR A 226 -6.05 -2.84 -4.08
C THR A 226 -5.74 -4.34 -4.10
N SER A 227 -5.45 -4.86 -5.30
CA SER A 227 -5.06 -6.25 -5.46
C SER A 227 -3.98 -6.45 -6.53
N CYS A 228 -3.08 -7.39 -6.30
CA CYS A 228 -2.12 -7.85 -7.30
C CYS A 228 -2.68 -8.94 -8.21
N ASP A 229 -3.79 -9.58 -7.82
CA ASP A 229 -4.44 -10.59 -8.64
C ASP A 229 -5.20 -9.97 -9.81
N ALA A 230 -5.19 -10.70 -10.92
CA ALA A 230 -6.07 -10.37 -12.03
C ALA A 230 -7.53 -10.48 -11.55
N PRO A 231 -8.42 -9.53 -11.93
CA PRO A 231 -9.80 -9.49 -11.45
C PRO A 231 -10.66 -10.72 -11.84
N TRP A 232 -10.10 -11.63 -12.64
CA TRP A 232 -10.76 -12.81 -13.19
C TRP A 232 -10.20 -14.14 -12.67
N GLY A 233 -9.20 -14.12 -11.76
CA GLY A 233 -8.51 -15.33 -11.27
C GLY A 233 -8.99 -15.87 -9.93
N TYR A 234 -9.56 -15.04 -9.06
CA TYR A 234 -9.97 -15.44 -7.71
C TYR A 234 -11.37 -14.88 -7.41
N CYS A 235 -12.38 -15.74 -7.51
CA CYS A 235 -13.69 -15.49 -6.90
C CYS A 235 -13.77 -16.42 -5.69
N PRO A 236 -13.28 -16.01 -4.50
CA PRO A 236 -13.63 -16.71 -3.29
C PRO A 236 -15.15 -16.57 -3.16
N SER A 237 -15.79 -17.73 -3.12
CA SER A 237 -17.23 -17.95 -3.16
C SER A 237 -18.09 -16.79 -2.63
N GLY A 238 -18.86 -16.15 -3.51
CA GLY A 238 -20.10 -15.45 -3.16
C GLY A 238 -20.12 -13.92 -3.24
N TRP A 239 -18.98 -13.25 -3.37
CA TRP A 239 -18.93 -11.79 -3.29
C TRP A 239 -19.33 -11.06 -4.57
N CYS A 240 -19.02 -11.63 -5.74
CA CYS A 240 -19.52 -11.11 -7.01
C CYS A 240 -20.95 -11.59 -7.28
N ARG A 241 -21.94 -11.05 -6.54
CA ARG A 241 -23.30 -11.01 -7.11
C ARG A 241 -23.25 -10.09 -8.32
N ARG A 242 -23.33 -10.70 -9.51
CA ARG A 242 -23.43 -10.03 -10.82
C ARG A 242 -24.33 -8.79 -10.69
N PRO A 243 -23.86 -7.56 -10.96
CA PRO A 243 -24.78 -6.54 -11.41
C PRO A 243 -25.34 -7.06 -12.74
N ARG A 244 -26.67 -7.27 -12.82
CA ARG A 244 -27.32 -7.47 -14.11
C ARG A 244 -27.08 -6.21 -14.93
N ALA A 245 -26.03 -6.20 -15.74
CA ALA A 245 -25.88 -5.23 -16.81
C ALA A 245 -27.04 -5.49 -17.78
N LYS A 246 -28.08 -4.65 -17.71
CA LYS A 246 -29.02 -4.53 -18.81
C LYS A 246 -28.24 -3.99 -20.01
N PRO A 247 -28.33 -4.60 -21.19
CA PRO A 247 -27.74 -4.02 -22.39
C PRO A 247 -28.46 -2.69 -22.66
N LEU A 248 -27.68 -1.61 -22.72
CA LEU A 248 -28.11 -0.35 -23.32
C LEU A 248 -28.15 -0.60 -24.84
N ALA A 249 -29.37 -0.66 -25.37
CA ALA A 249 -29.66 -0.48 -26.79
C ALA A 249 -29.83 1.02 -27.07
#